data_AF-A0A3N7A0K2-F1
#
_entry.id   AF-A0A3N7A0K2-F1
#
_cell.length_a   1.000
_cell.length_b   1.000
_cell.length_c   1.000
_cell.angle_alpha   90.00
_cell.angle_beta   90.00
_cell.angle_gamma   90.00
#
_symmetry.space_group_name_H-M   'P 1'
#
loop_
_entity.id
_entity.type
_entity.pdbx_description
1 polymer ?
#
loop_
_entity_poly.entity_id
_entity_poly.type
_entity_poly.pdbx_seq_one_letter_code
_entity_poly.pdbx_strand_id
1 'polypeptide(L)'
;MMIPQETYTFLQIKPFRGLVFTVVYLVVAISLLAMAMGGFDRLAAFVHNFGSNFGIGLLGAVVLLVPAFLLIRLIYPKITVRLDGDSLSITKHRKETQVIRYDAVWKITLNVRQLNVLELWDQQDRLLGHFKPLNNSEVLRKMIDAITGSARFVKSRQEKRIFKSSYEALTYVRSHS
;
A
#
# COMPACT_ATOMS: atom_id res chain seq x y z
N MET A 1 -4.53 -1.95 -31.51
CA MET A 1 -4.58 -0.76 -30.64
C MET A 1 -3.34 -0.83 -29.75
N MET A 2 -2.32 -0.01 -29.98
CA MET A 2 -1.12 0.00 -29.13
C MET A 2 -1.51 0.59 -27.78
N ILE A 3 -1.38 -0.18 -26.70
CA ILE A 3 -1.50 0.35 -25.35
C ILE A 3 -0.28 1.28 -25.13
N PRO A 4 -0.47 2.57 -24.82
CA PRO A 4 0.65 3.46 -24.55
C PRO A 4 1.47 2.92 -23.37
N GLN A 5 2.79 3.05 -23.44
CA GLN A 5 3.65 2.65 -22.34
C GLN A 5 3.47 3.61 -21.16
N GLU A 6 2.77 3.14 -20.14
CA GLU A 6 2.49 3.93 -18.96
C GLU A 6 3.31 3.43 -17.78
N THR A 7 4.00 4.35 -17.13
CA THR A 7 4.82 4.04 -15.95
C THR A 7 4.20 4.67 -14.70
N TYR A 8 3.87 3.81 -13.75
CA TYR A 8 3.29 4.17 -12.47
C TYR A 8 4.30 3.94 -11.35
N THR A 9 4.25 4.80 -10.34
CA THR A 9 5.15 4.71 -9.21
C THR A 9 4.37 4.96 -7.92
N PHE A 10 4.48 4.04 -6.98
CA PHE A 10 3.77 4.11 -5.71
C PHE A 10 4.58 3.48 -4.58
N LEU A 11 4.20 3.80 -3.34
CA LEU A 11 4.73 3.13 -2.14
C LEU A 11 3.90 1.88 -1.88
N GLN A 12 4.53 0.72 -1.71
CA GLN A 12 3.83 -0.52 -1.39
C GLN A 12 3.76 -0.71 0.12
N ILE A 13 2.56 -0.95 0.64
CA ILE A 13 2.37 -1.23 2.05
C ILE A 13 2.98 -2.60 2.39
N LYS A 14 3.86 -2.64 3.39
CA LYS A 14 4.30 -3.86 4.07
C LYS A 14 3.89 -3.79 5.54
N PRO A 15 2.73 -4.35 5.93
CA PRO A 15 2.12 -4.09 7.24
C PRO A 15 3.00 -4.52 8.41
N PHE A 16 3.68 -5.67 8.30
CA PHE A 16 4.58 -6.15 9.35
C PHE A 16 5.78 -5.20 9.57
N ARG A 17 6.40 -4.71 8.49
CA ARG A 17 7.50 -3.74 8.61
C ARG A 17 7.01 -2.41 9.16
N GLY A 18 5.84 -1.94 8.71
CA GLY A 18 5.21 -0.74 9.24
C GLY A 18 5.02 -0.82 10.76
N LEU A 19 4.41 -1.91 11.24
CA LEU A 19 4.15 -2.14 12.66
C LEU A 19 5.44 -2.10 13.50
N VAL A 20 6.45 -2.90 13.11
CA VAL A 20 7.72 -2.99 13.85
C VAL A 20 8.40 -1.61 13.92
N PHE A 21 8.46 -0.89 12.81
CA PHE A 21 9.05 0.45 12.79
C PHE A 21 8.28 1.45 13.64
N THR A 22 6.94 1.41 13.63
CA THR A 22 6.13 2.30 14.47
C THR A 22 6.38 2.05 15.96
N VAL A 23 6.46 0.79 16.39
CA VAL A 23 6.74 0.45 17.79
C VAL A 23 8.14 0.92 18.20
N VAL A 24 9.17 0.61 17.39
CA VAL A 24 10.55 1.05 17.64
C VAL A 24 10.64 2.58 17.69
N TYR A 25 10.00 3.27 16.75
CA TYR A 25 9.95 4.72 16.72
C TYR A 25 9.34 5.31 17.99
N LEU A 26 8.19 4.77 18.44
CA LEU A 26 7.53 5.25 19.64
C LEU A 26 8.42 5.09 20.87
N VAL A 27 9.07 3.94 21.04
CA VAL A 27 9.98 3.70 22.16
C VAL A 27 11.14 4.69 22.15
N VAL A 28 11.77 4.92 20.99
CA VAL A 28 12.90 5.86 20.86
C VAL A 28 12.43 7.30 21.10
N ALA A 29 11.32 7.72 20.49
CA ALA A 29 10.79 9.07 20.64
C ALA A 29 10.42 9.37 22.10
N ILE A 30 9.73 8.45 22.78
CA ILE A 30 9.37 8.60 24.20
C ILE A 30 10.64 8.66 25.07
N SER A 31 11.64 7.82 24.79
CA SER A 31 12.91 7.81 25.54
C SER A 31 13.67 9.13 25.39
N LEU A 32 13.77 9.65 24.17
CA LEU A 32 14.43 10.93 23.89
C LEU A 32 13.70 12.10 24.54
N LEU A 33 12.35 12.11 24.49
CA LEU A 33 11.55 13.12 25.17
C LEU A 33 11.72 13.04 26.68
N ALA A 34 11.72 11.84 27.26
CA ALA A 34 11.97 11.65 28.69
C ALA A 34 13.36 12.19 29.07
N MET A 35 14.40 11.92 28.29
CA MET A 35 15.74 12.48 28.52
C MET A 35 15.75 14.01 28.43
N ALA A 36 15.15 14.58 27.39
CA ALA A 36 15.11 16.04 27.20
C ALA A 36 14.32 16.77 28.29
N MET A 37 13.29 16.13 28.86
CA MET A 37 12.46 16.70 29.92
C MET A 37 12.97 16.42 31.34
N GLY A 38 14.04 15.63 31.49
CA GLY A 38 14.65 15.31 32.78
C GLY A 38 13.98 14.14 33.52
N GLY A 39 13.36 13.21 32.80
CA GLY A 39 12.79 11.96 33.32
C GLY A 39 11.36 11.68 32.84
N PHE A 40 10.91 10.44 33.06
CA PHE A 40 9.56 10.01 32.70
C PHE A 40 8.47 10.72 33.52
N ASP A 41 8.74 11.10 34.77
CA ASP A 41 7.76 11.78 35.63
C ASP A 41 7.36 13.15 35.07
N ARG A 42 8.34 13.91 34.57
CA ARG A 42 8.10 15.23 33.94
C ARG A 42 7.43 15.10 32.58
N LEU A 43 7.77 14.06 31.82
CA LEU A 43 7.08 13.74 30.57
C LEU A 43 5.61 13.39 30.82
N ALA A 44 5.32 12.58 31.85
CA ALA A 44 3.96 12.22 32.24
C ALA A 44 3.14 13.45 32.67
N ALA A 45 3.75 14.34 33.48
CA ALA A 45 3.12 15.61 33.86
C ALA A 45 2.85 16.52 32.65
N PHE A 46 3.76 16.54 31.67
CA PHE A 46 3.57 17.30 30.43
C PHE A 46 2.45 16.73 29.57
N VAL A 47 2.36 15.41 29.42
CA VAL A 47 1.28 14.73 28.70
C VAL A 47 -0.07 14.96 29.37
N HIS A 48 -0.11 14.95 30.71
CA HIS A 48 -1.33 15.24 31.47
C HIS A 48 -1.85 16.65 31.22
N ASN A 49 -0.95 17.63 31.09
CA ASN A 49 -1.28 19.03 30.81
C ASN A 49 -1.46 19.34 29.31
N PHE A 50 -1.15 18.39 28.43
CA PHE A 50 -1.14 18.56 26.97
C PHE A 50 -2.53 18.91 26.42
N GLY A 51 -3.59 18.50 27.11
CA GLY A 51 -4.98 18.83 26.77
C GLY A 51 -5.44 20.23 27.20
N SER A 52 -4.73 20.91 28.11
CA SER A 52 -5.17 22.21 28.66
C SER A 52 -4.64 23.41 27.86
N ASN A 53 -3.52 23.26 27.16
CA ASN A 53 -2.88 24.34 26.39
C ASN A 53 -2.69 23.94 24.92
N PHE A 54 -3.61 24.40 24.08
CA PHE A 54 -3.67 24.09 22.64
C PHE A 54 -2.33 24.29 21.89
N GLY A 55 -1.57 25.34 22.22
CA GLY A 55 -0.27 25.63 21.57
C GLY A 55 0.84 24.62 21.89
N ILE A 56 0.89 24.14 23.14
CA ILE A 56 1.86 23.12 23.57
C ILE A 56 1.47 21.76 22.97
N GLY A 57 0.16 21.49 22.92
CA GLY A 57 -0.41 20.32 22.28
C GLY A 57 -0.03 20.21 20.81
N LEU A 58 -0.16 21.32 20.07
CA LEU A 58 0.19 21.39 18.65
C LEU A 58 1.70 21.18 18.42
N LEU A 59 2.55 21.87 19.20
CA LEU A 59 4.01 21.77 19.05
C LEU A 59 4.52 20.35 19.30
N GLY A 60 4.07 19.70 20.37
CA GLY A 60 4.51 18.32 20.62
C GLY A 60 3.93 17.33 19.60
N ALA A 61 2.72 17.56 19.08
CA ALA A 61 2.19 16.77 17.97
C ALA A 61 3.04 16.92 16.70
N VAL A 62 3.48 18.14 16.35
CA VAL A 62 4.35 18.38 15.20
C VAL A 62 5.70 17.70 15.37
N VAL A 63 6.34 17.83 16.53
CA VAL A 63 7.63 17.21 16.84
C VAL A 63 7.56 15.69 16.75
N LEU A 64 6.44 15.08 17.14
CA LEU A 64 6.27 13.63 17.10
C LEU A 64 5.80 13.10 15.73
N LEU A 65 4.99 13.86 14.99
CA LEU A 65 4.40 13.40 13.73
C LEU A 65 5.26 13.68 12.49
N VAL A 66 6.00 14.79 12.45
CA VAL A 66 6.83 15.13 11.28
C VAL A 66 7.92 14.09 11.01
N PRO A 67 8.72 13.64 11.99
CA PRO A 67 9.71 12.60 11.76
C PRO A 67 9.07 11.28 11.36
N ALA A 68 7.92 10.93 11.96
CA ALA A 68 7.16 9.74 11.57
C ALA A 68 6.74 9.78 10.10
N PHE A 69 6.26 10.93 9.61
CA PHE A 69 5.88 11.11 8.21
C PHE A 69 7.08 10.98 7.25
N LEU A 70 8.25 11.49 7.64
CA LEU A 70 9.47 11.31 6.86
C LEU A 70 9.90 9.84 6.81
N LEU A 71 9.76 9.11 7.92
CA LEU A 71 10.10 7.70 8.02
C LEU A 71 9.21 6.79 7.15
N ILE A 72 7.95 7.15 6.91
CA ILE A 72 7.03 6.40 6.02
C ILE A 72 7.68 6.14 4.65
N ARG A 73 8.40 7.12 4.09
CA ARG A 73 9.08 6.97 2.79
C ARG A 73 10.26 6.00 2.83
N LEU A 74 10.88 5.81 4.00
CA LEU A 74 11.98 4.88 4.21
C LEU A 74 11.47 3.44 4.42
N ILE A 75 10.36 3.31 5.15
CA ILE A 75 9.81 2.01 5.55
C ILE A 75 9.11 1.31 4.39
N TYR A 76 8.36 2.07 3.58
CA TYR A 76 7.60 1.52 2.47
C TYR A 76 8.43 1.51 1.18
N PRO A 77 8.64 0.33 0.57
CA PRO A 77 9.39 0.23 -0.66
C PRO A 77 8.68 0.95 -1.80
N LYS A 78 9.44 1.76 -2.54
CA LYS A 78 8.98 2.35 -3.80
C LYS A 78 8.94 1.26 -4.89
N ILE A 79 7.77 1.06 -5.48
CA ILE A 79 7.55 0.16 -6.60
C ILE A 79 7.24 1.00 -7.83
N THR A 80 7.92 0.67 -8.93
CA THR A 80 7.59 1.19 -10.25
C THR A 80 6.98 0.07 -11.06
N VAL A 81 5.79 0.31 -11.58
CA VAL A 81 5.06 -0.60 -12.45
C VAL A 81 5.01 0.02 -13.84
N ARG A 82 5.49 -0.68 -14.84
CA ARG A 82 5.39 -0.31 -16.24
C ARG A 82 4.39 -1.23 -16.92
N LEU A 83 3.39 -0.63 -17.55
CA LEU A 83 2.44 -1.32 -18.40
C LEU A 83 2.96 -1.23 -19.82
N ASP A 84 3.28 -2.39 -20.39
CA ASP A 84 3.63 -2.54 -21.79
C ASP A 84 2.46 -3.20 -22.54
N GLY A 85 2.60 -3.41 -23.85
CA GLY A 85 1.51 -3.90 -24.70
C GLY A 85 1.04 -5.33 -24.39
N ASP A 86 1.93 -6.17 -23.86
CA ASP A 86 1.68 -7.60 -23.61
C ASP A 86 2.11 -8.06 -22.21
N SER A 87 2.66 -7.15 -21.41
CA SER A 87 3.30 -7.50 -20.15
C SER A 87 3.32 -6.33 -19.16
N LEU A 88 3.40 -6.71 -17.89
CA LEU A 88 3.58 -5.83 -16.75
C LEU A 88 5.02 -6.02 -16.23
N SER A 89 5.80 -4.95 -16.21
CA SER A 89 7.12 -4.96 -15.58
C SER A 89 7.05 -4.30 -14.20
N ILE A 90 7.53 -4.98 -13.17
CA ILE A 90 7.51 -4.54 -11.78
C ILE A 90 8.95 -4.37 -11.30
N THR A 91 9.40 -3.13 -11.14
CA THR A 91 10.72 -2.82 -10.62
C THR A 91 10.64 -2.47 -9.14
N LYS A 92 11.31 -3.26 -8.30
CA LYS A 92 11.50 -2.96 -6.87
C LYS A 92 12.90 -2.40 -6.63
N HIS A 93 12.99 -1.22 -5.99
CA HIS A 93 14.27 -0.60 -5.60
C HIS A 93 15.36 -0.55 -6.70
N ARG A 94 14.96 -0.40 -7.97
CA ARG A 94 15.87 -0.34 -9.14
C ARG A 94 16.78 -1.56 -9.35
N LYS A 95 16.53 -2.71 -8.71
CA LYS A 95 17.42 -3.88 -8.83
C LYS A 95 16.74 -5.13 -9.37
N GLU A 96 15.46 -5.32 -9.13
CA GLU A 96 14.74 -6.52 -9.53
C GLU A 96 13.52 -6.13 -10.34
N THR A 97 13.55 -6.45 -11.64
CA THR A 97 12.43 -6.28 -12.57
C THR A 97 11.78 -7.64 -12.76
N GLN A 98 10.63 -7.84 -12.12
CA GLN A 98 9.79 -8.99 -12.38
C GLN A 98 8.88 -8.66 -13.57
N VAL A 99 8.89 -9.51 -14.60
CA VAL A 99 8.01 -9.35 -15.76
C VAL A 99 6.89 -10.38 -15.66
N ILE A 100 5.64 -9.92 -15.75
CA ILE A 100 4.45 -10.76 -15.80
C ILE A 100 3.79 -10.53 -17.15
N ARG A 101 3.81 -11.54 -18.02
CA ARG A 101 3.10 -11.48 -19.31
C ARG A 101 1.59 -11.58 -19.07
N TYR A 102 0.79 -10.81 -19.80
CA TYR A 102 -0.67 -10.80 -19.63
C TYR A 102 -1.30 -12.16 -19.96
N ASP A 103 -0.68 -12.92 -20.86
CA ASP A 103 -1.12 -14.27 -21.22
C ASP A 103 -0.93 -15.30 -20.08
N ALA A 104 -0.03 -15.06 -19.14
CA ALA A 104 0.14 -15.89 -17.95
C ALA A 104 -0.94 -15.62 -16.88
N VAL A 105 -1.64 -14.48 -16.96
CA VAL A 105 -2.67 -14.11 -15.98
C VAL A 105 -3.97 -14.84 -16.30
N TRP A 106 -4.40 -15.71 -15.38
CA TRP A 106 -5.64 -16.46 -15.48
C TRP A 106 -6.77 -15.82 -14.67
N LYS A 107 -6.45 -15.32 -13.47
CA LYS A 107 -7.42 -14.73 -12.55
C LYS A 107 -6.88 -13.45 -11.95
N ILE A 108 -7.73 -12.43 -11.87
CA ILE A 108 -7.44 -11.12 -11.29
C ILE A 108 -8.45 -10.89 -10.17
N THR A 109 -7.98 -10.55 -8.98
CA THR A 109 -8.86 -10.26 -7.84
C THR A 109 -8.53 -8.90 -7.26
N LEU A 110 -9.52 -8.01 -7.22
CA LEU A 110 -9.46 -6.70 -6.59
C LEU A 110 -10.36 -6.69 -5.36
N ASN A 111 -9.82 -6.24 -4.23
CA ASN A 111 -10.54 -6.10 -2.97
C ASN A 111 -11.13 -7.41 -2.40
N VAL A 112 -10.82 -8.58 -2.95
CA VAL A 112 -11.45 -9.83 -2.50
C VAL A 112 -11.03 -10.20 -1.09
N ARG A 113 -9.72 -10.18 -0.79
CA ARG A 113 -9.20 -10.53 0.54
C ARG A 113 -8.99 -9.32 1.43
N GLN A 114 -8.62 -8.18 0.86
CA GLN A 114 -8.29 -6.95 1.57
C GLN A 114 -8.61 -5.73 0.71
N LEU A 115 -9.01 -4.61 1.33
CA LEU A 115 -9.28 -3.36 0.62
C LEU A 115 -8.02 -2.79 -0.03
N ASN A 116 -8.17 -2.25 -1.24
CA ASN A 116 -7.12 -1.67 -2.08
C ASN A 116 -5.98 -2.64 -2.36
N VAL A 117 -6.33 -3.91 -2.57
CA VAL A 117 -5.39 -4.97 -2.94
C VAL A 117 -5.79 -5.59 -4.26
N LEU A 118 -4.82 -5.66 -5.17
CA LEU A 118 -4.89 -6.39 -6.43
C LEU A 118 -3.98 -7.60 -6.37
N GLU A 119 -4.53 -8.77 -6.66
CA GLU A 119 -3.76 -10.01 -6.80
C GLU A 119 -3.96 -10.57 -8.21
N LEU A 120 -2.85 -11.06 -8.79
CA LEU A 120 -2.81 -11.71 -10.09
C LEU A 120 -2.43 -13.18 -9.88
N TRP A 121 -3.17 -14.08 -10.51
CA TRP A 121 -3.03 -15.52 -10.34
C TRP A 121 -2.90 -16.21 -11.69
N ASP A 122 -2.10 -17.26 -11.76
CA ASP A 122 -2.02 -18.13 -12.93
C ASP A 122 -3.10 -19.23 -12.92
N GLN A 123 -3.08 -20.09 -13.94
CA GLN A 123 -4.05 -21.17 -14.10
C GLN A 123 -3.92 -22.26 -13.02
N GLN A 124 -2.75 -22.38 -12.40
CA GLN A 124 -2.45 -23.32 -11.31
C GLN A 124 -2.72 -22.71 -9.93
N ASP A 125 -3.42 -21.56 -9.86
CA ASP A 125 -3.70 -20.80 -8.64
C ASP A 125 -2.44 -20.33 -7.90
N ARG A 126 -1.32 -20.15 -8.60
CA ARG A 126 -0.11 -19.55 -8.06
C ARG A 126 -0.19 -18.03 -8.17
N LEU A 127 0.20 -17.35 -7.11
CA LEU A 127 0.22 -15.88 -7.04
C LEU A 127 1.37 -15.34 -7.90
N LEU A 128 1.03 -14.68 -9.00
CA LEU A 128 1.98 -14.01 -9.89
C LEU A 128 2.39 -12.63 -9.34
N GLY A 129 1.45 -11.92 -8.71
CA GLY A 129 1.69 -10.58 -8.18
C GLY A 129 0.69 -10.14 -7.12
N HIS A 130 1.15 -9.32 -6.17
CA HIS A 130 0.35 -8.71 -5.11
C HIS A 130 0.69 -7.22 -5.01
N PHE A 131 -0.30 -6.37 -5.24
CA PHE A 131 -0.15 -4.92 -5.24
C PHE A 131 -1.07 -4.28 -4.20
N LYS A 132 -0.48 -3.47 -3.32
CA LYS A 132 -1.16 -2.71 -2.28
C LYS A 132 -0.55 -1.30 -2.21
N PRO A 133 -0.92 -0.43 -3.15
CA PRO A 133 -0.42 0.94 -3.18
C PRO A 133 -0.94 1.73 -1.98
N LEU A 134 -0.03 2.45 -1.30
CA LEU A 134 -0.36 3.32 -0.18
C LEU A 134 -0.96 4.65 -0.63
N ASN A 135 -0.43 5.21 -1.73
CA ASN A 135 -0.66 6.58 -2.13
C ASN A 135 -1.32 6.73 -3.52
N ASN A 136 -1.54 5.63 -4.24
CA ASN A 136 -2.12 5.67 -5.58
C ASN A 136 -2.92 4.38 -5.88
N SER A 137 -4.15 4.31 -5.40
CA SER A 137 -5.05 3.17 -5.63
C SER A 137 -5.59 3.11 -7.07
N GLU A 138 -5.58 4.22 -7.80
CA GLU A 138 -6.03 4.27 -9.20
C GLU A 138 -5.18 3.39 -10.12
N VAL A 139 -3.89 3.23 -9.80
CA VAL A 139 -2.97 2.32 -10.50
C VAL A 139 -3.55 0.91 -10.61
N LEU A 140 -4.26 0.43 -9.58
CA LEU A 140 -4.85 -0.91 -9.62
C LEU A 140 -5.88 -1.05 -10.74
N ARG A 141 -6.70 -0.02 -10.98
CA ARG A 141 -7.70 -0.02 -12.06
C ARG A 141 -7.01 -0.03 -13.42
N LYS A 142 -5.99 0.83 -13.60
CA LYS A 142 -5.23 0.89 -14.85
C LYS A 142 -4.51 -0.42 -15.18
N MET A 143 -3.97 -1.10 -14.16
CA MET A 143 -3.40 -2.44 -14.31
C MET A 143 -4.46 -3.46 -14.76
N ILE A 144 -5.65 -3.43 -14.16
CA ILE A 144 -6.77 -4.30 -14.57
C ILE A 144 -7.17 -4.02 -16.02
N ASP A 145 -7.33 -2.74 -16.38
CA ASP A 145 -7.75 -2.33 -17.73
C ASP A 145 -6.73 -2.76 -18.79
N ALA A 146 -5.43 -2.61 -18.51
CA ALA A 146 -4.37 -3.06 -19.41
C ALA A 146 -4.37 -4.58 -19.62
N ILE A 147 -4.51 -5.37 -18.54
CA ILE A 147 -4.52 -6.83 -18.62
C ILE A 147 -5.80 -7.32 -19.31
N THR A 148 -6.96 -6.81 -18.89
CA THR A 148 -8.27 -7.23 -19.44
C THR A 148 -8.52 -6.71 -20.85
N GLY A 149 -7.82 -5.66 -21.31
CA GLY A 149 -7.82 -5.24 -22.71
C GLY A 149 -7.11 -6.22 -23.65
N SER A 150 -6.20 -7.05 -23.13
CA SER A 150 -5.40 -7.99 -23.94
C SER A 150 -6.05 -9.36 -24.16
N ALA A 151 -7.04 -9.74 -23.33
CA ALA A 151 -7.70 -11.04 -23.41
C ALA A 151 -9.14 -10.99 -22.89
N ARG A 152 -9.95 -12.01 -23.21
CA ARG A 152 -11.34 -12.09 -22.72
C ARG A 152 -11.39 -12.57 -21.27
N PHE A 153 -11.94 -11.73 -20.40
CA PHE A 153 -12.21 -12.06 -19.00
C PHE A 153 -13.71 -11.97 -18.70
N VAL A 154 -14.20 -12.90 -17.89
CA VAL A 154 -15.52 -12.84 -17.27
C VAL A 154 -15.39 -12.12 -15.95
N LYS A 155 -16.11 -11.01 -15.79
CA LYS A 155 -16.12 -10.18 -14.58
C LYS A 155 -17.25 -10.63 -13.65
N SER A 156 -16.88 -10.93 -12.40
CA SER A 156 -17.79 -11.13 -11.29
C SER A 156 -17.62 -9.99 -10.28
N ARG A 157 -18.75 -9.42 -9.84
CA ARG A 157 -18.80 -8.37 -8.82
C ARG A 157 -19.47 -8.94 -7.57
N GLN A 158 -18.82 -8.76 -6.44
CA GLN A 158 -19.36 -9.09 -5.12
C GLN A 158 -19.30 -7.85 -4.24
N GLU A 159 -20.39 -7.54 -3.56
CA GLU A 159 -20.40 -6.48 -2.55
C GLU A 159 -19.96 -7.06 -1.21
N LYS A 160 -18.98 -6.43 -0.56
CA LYS A 160 -18.50 -6.81 0.77
C LYS A 160 -18.69 -5.64 1.74
N ARG A 161 -18.91 -5.94 3.02
CA ARG A 161 -19.05 -4.94 4.08
C ARG A 161 -17.83 -4.93 5.00
N ILE A 162 -17.37 -3.73 5.33
CA ILE A 162 -16.38 -3.47 6.38
C ILE A 162 -16.97 -2.36 7.27
N PHE A 163 -17.18 -2.68 8.55
CA PHE A 163 -17.88 -1.81 9.50
C PHE A 163 -19.26 -1.35 8.98
N LYS A 164 -19.46 -0.03 8.82
CA LYS A 164 -20.70 0.59 8.33
C LYS A 164 -20.66 0.92 6.83
N SER A 165 -19.59 0.55 6.12
CA SER A 165 -19.39 0.84 4.70
C SER A 165 -19.37 -0.46 3.89
N SER A 166 -19.88 -0.40 2.66
CA SER A 166 -19.70 -1.45 1.67
C SER A 166 -18.67 -1.05 0.61
N TYR A 167 -18.04 -2.05 0.02
CA TYR A 167 -17.09 -1.89 -1.07
C TYR A 167 -17.25 -3.04 -2.07
N GLU A 168 -16.87 -2.76 -3.31
CA GLU A 168 -16.90 -3.77 -4.37
C GLU A 168 -15.62 -4.60 -4.37
N ALA A 169 -15.80 -5.91 -4.28
CA ALA A 169 -14.81 -6.91 -4.64
C ALA A 169 -15.05 -7.35 -6.08
N LEU A 170 -14.01 -7.27 -6.92
CA LEU A 170 -14.08 -7.65 -8.32
C LEU A 170 -13.19 -8.87 -8.54
N THR A 171 -13.71 -9.86 -9.25
CA THR A 171 -12.94 -11.01 -9.73
C THR A 171 -13.09 -11.11 -11.23
N TYR A 172 -11.98 -11.23 -11.94
CA TYR A 172 -11.95 -11.48 -13.37
C TYR A 172 -11.32 -12.85 -13.57
N VAL A 173 -12.00 -13.74 -14.28
CA VAL A 173 -11.47 -15.06 -14.65
C VAL A 173 -11.42 -15.12 -16.16
N ARG A 174 -10.27 -15.53 -16.71
CA ARG A 174 -10.09 -15.62 -18.15
C ARG A 174 -11.04 -16.68 -18.71
N SER A 175 -11.75 -16.32 -19.78
CA SER A 175 -12.56 -17.29 -20.50
C SER A 175 -11.65 -18.10 -21.41
N HIS A 176 -11.73 -19.43 -21.37
CA HIS A 176 -11.28 -20.22 -22.52
C HIS A 176 -12.16 -19.81 -23.70
N SER A 177 -11.54 -19.34 -24.77
CA SER A 177 -12.13 -19.27 -26.11
C SER A 177 -11.38 -20.25 -26.98
#